data_AF-W7BVN8-F1
#
_entry.id   AF-W7BVN8-F1
#
_cell.length_a   1.000
_cell.length_b   1.000
_cell.length_c   1.000
_cell.angle_alpha   90.00
_cell.angle_beta   90.00
_cell.angle_gamma   90.00
#
_symmetry.space_group_name_H-M   'P 1'
#
loop_
_entity.id
_entity.type
_entity.pdbx_description
1 polymer ?
#
loop_
_entity_poly.entity_id
_entity_poly.type
_entity_poly.pdbx_seq_one_letter_code
_entity_poly.pdbx_strand_id
1 'polypeptide(L)'
;MEELWEKFKVNTGLQRLLIFALLIFVLYLVRSMIDLILLTFIFTFLITRLEKVILRWVKVPRKLIVIVLYILIVIFLYFAFTHYLPIIIGQIVSTFNGVMKFYNNPGNNDFIKYVMSLFNDSNVKAYINSGLKFIIGSLSGIGSIGISFFMALILSLFFSLEQERVVHFSSKFLTSKIGPVFREIAYFGKKFVGTFGVVLEAQFLIAIVNTVLTTIALIAMGFPQVLTLSTMVFLLGLFPLPV
;
A
#
# COMPACT_ATOMS: atom_id res chain seq x y z
N MET A 1 25.63 -40.34 0.05
CA MET A 1 24.50 -39.41 -0.22
C MET A 1 23.16 -40.01 0.17
N GLU A 2 22.94 -41.32 0.06
CA GLU A 2 21.66 -41.96 0.40
C GLU A 2 21.37 -42.01 1.92
N GLU A 3 22.39 -42.21 2.77
CA GLU A 3 22.21 -42.19 4.24
C GLU A 3 21.84 -40.81 4.81
N LEU A 4 22.30 -39.73 4.18
CA LEU A 4 21.91 -38.36 4.55
C LEU A 4 20.44 -38.10 4.18
N TRP A 5 19.96 -38.71 3.09
CA TRP A 5 18.59 -38.59 2.61
C TRP A 5 17.59 -39.38 3.49
N GLU A 6 17.99 -40.55 3.98
CA GLU A 6 17.21 -41.34 4.94
C GLU A 6 17.14 -40.66 6.32
N LYS A 7 18.25 -40.09 6.83
CA LYS A 7 18.21 -39.26 8.06
C LYS A 7 17.39 -37.98 7.90
N PHE A 8 17.28 -37.44 6.68
CA PHE A 8 16.47 -36.27 6.36
C PHE A 8 14.97 -36.54 6.47
N LYS A 9 14.53 -37.75 6.11
CA LYS A 9 13.13 -38.18 6.22
C LYS A 9 12.67 -38.40 7.67
N VAL A 10 13.60 -38.76 8.56
CA VAL A 10 13.28 -39.14 9.95
C VAL A 10 13.21 -37.92 10.88
N ASN A 11 13.94 -36.84 10.59
CA ASN A 11 14.01 -35.68 11.50
C ASN A 11 13.18 -34.48 10.99
N THR A 12 11.90 -34.45 11.34
CA THR A 12 10.92 -33.41 10.96
C THR A 12 11.33 -31.99 11.37
N GLY A 13 12.17 -31.83 12.39
CA GLY A 13 12.73 -30.52 12.81
C GLY A 13 13.76 -29.94 11.83
N LEU A 14 14.70 -30.77 11.35
CA LEU A 14 15.72 -30.34 10.38
C LEU A 14 15.11 -30.02 9.02
N GLN A 15 14.11 -30.79 8.59
CA GLN A 15 13.38 -30.54 7.35
C GLN A 15 12.65 -29.19 7.39
N ARG A 16 11.99 -28.86 8.51
CA ARG A 16 11.34 -27.55 8.69
C ARG A 16 12.35 -26.40 8.70
N LEU A 17 13.47 -26.56 9.41
CA LEU A 17 14.56 -25.55 9.43
C LEU A 17 15.10 -25.27 8.04
N LEU A 18 15.34 -26.31 7.23
CA LEU A 18 15.82 -26.14 5.86
C LEU A 18 14.79 -25.53 4.93
N ILE A 19 13.50 -25.83 5.12
CA ILE A 19 12.42 -25.17 4.36
C ILE A 19 12.31 -23.69 4.75
N PHE A 20 12.44 -23.35 6.03
CA PHE A 20 12.51 -21.95 6.48
C PHE A 20 13.73 -21.22 5.90
N ALA A 21 14.91 -21.86 5.93
CA ALA A 21 16.11 -21.30 5.32
C ALA A 21 15.95 -21.10 3.81
N LEU A 22 15.32 -22.06 3.11
CA LEU A 22 14.99 -21.96 1.69
C LEU A 22 14.03 -20.79 1.43
N LEU A 23 13.01 -20.59 2.26
CA LEU A 23 12.05 -19.51 2.12
C LEU A 23 12.72 -18.15 2.30
N ILE A 24 13.56 -17.99 3.34
CA ILE A 24 14.36 -16.78 3.57
C ILE A 24 15.31 -16.53 2.40
N PHE A 25 15.96 -17.57 1.89
CA PHE A 25 16.86 -17.48 0.75
C PHE A 25 16.12 -17.00 -0.50
N VAL A 26 14.96 -17.59 -0.83
CA VAL A 26 14.13 -17.13 -1.95
C VAL A 26 13.71 -15.67 -1.76
N LEU A 27 13.30 -15.28 -0.55
CA LEU A 27 12.91 -13.91 -0.24
C LEU A 27 14.08 -12.92 -0.42
N TYR A 28 15.30 -13.36 -0.07
CA TYR A 28 16.52 -12.60 -0.31
C TYR A 28 16.84 -12.46 -1.81
N LEU A 29 16.66 -13.51 -2.62
CA LEU A 29 16.85 -13.44 -4.07
C LEU A 29 15.87 -12.46 -4.73
N VAL A 30 14.60 -12.47 -4.31
CA VAL A 30 13.58 -11.58 -4.88
C VAL A 30 13.54 -10.21 -4.22
N ARG A 31 14.50 -9.88 -3.34
CA ARG A 31 14.53 -8.60 -2.58
C ARG A 31 14.36 -7.39 -3.50
N SER A 32 15.00 -7.41 -4.67
CA SER A 32 14.92 -6.33 -5.66
C SER A 32 13.54 -6.16 -6.31
N MET A 33 12.70 -7.19 -6.26
CA MET A 33 11.35 -7.22 -6.83
C MET A 33 10.26 -7.25 -5.74
N ILE A 34 10.60 -7.06 -4.46
CA ILE A 34 9.64 -7.11 -3.35
C ILE A 34 8.51 -6.11 -3.57
N ASP A 35 8.81 -4.90 -4.04
CA ASP A 35 7.79 -3.88 -4.31
C ASP A 35 6.79 -4.35 -5.38
N LEU A 36 7.29 -4.95 -6.45
CA LEU A 36 6.45 -5.50 -7.53
C LEU A 36 5.60 -6.66 -7.01
N ILE A 37 6.18 -7.58 -6.24
CA ILE A 37 5.47 -8.73 -5.65
C ILE A 37 4.39 -8.25 -4.68
N LEU A 38 4.73 -7.35 -3.76
CA LEU A 38 3.82 -6.80 -2.76
C LEU A 38 2.66 -6.07 -3.43
N LEU A 39 2.96 -5.22 -4.42
CA LEU A 39 1.92 -4.47 -5.10
C LEU A 39 1.02 -5.37 -5.96
N THR A 40 1.59 -6.37 -6.65
CA THR A 40 0.82 -7.39 -7.37
C THR A 40 -0.11 -8.14 -6.41
N PHE A 41 0.39 -8.48 -5.22
CA PHE A 41 -0.40 -9.11 -4.17
C PHE A 41 -1.55 -8.21 -3.70
N ILE A 42 -1.27 -6.93 -3.39
CA ILE A 42 -2.29 -5.96 -2.96
C ILE A 42 -3.37 -5.80 -4.02
N PHE A 43 -3.01 -5.57 -5.28
CA PHE A 43 -3.99 -5.41 -6.36
C PHE A 43 -4.82 -6.66 -6.59
N THR A 44 -4.18 -7.83 -6.65
CA THR A 44 -4.89 -9.10 -6.80
C THR A 44 -5.87 -9.31 -5.65
N PHE A 45 -5.44 -9.06 -4.41
CA PHE A 45 -6.28 -9.21 -3.24
C PHE A 45 -7.47 -8.25 -3.28
N LEU A 46 -7.23 -6.98 -3.60
CA LEU A 46 -8.27 -5.96 -3.69
C LEU A 46 -9.28 -6.30 -4.79
N ILE A 47 -8.82 -6.65 -5.99
CA ILE A 47 -9.68 -7.03 -7.12
C ILE A 47 -10.50 -8.27 -6.81
N THR A 48 -9.88 -9.34 -6.31
CA THR A 48 -10.62 -10.58 -6.01
C THR A 48 -11.68 -10.37 -4.93
N ARG A 49 -11.48 -9.43 -4.01
CA ARG A 49 -12.49 -9.03 -3.02
C ARG A 49 -13.60 -8.17 -3.64
N LEU A 50 -13.24 -7.15 -4.42
CA LEU A 50 -14.20 -6.29 -5.13
C LEU A 50 -15.07 -7.08 -6.12
N GLU A 51 -14.46 -7.98 -6.88
CA GLU A 51 -15.13 -8.87 -7.83
C GLU A 51 -16.22 -9.72 -7.13
N LYS A 52 -15.92 -10.31 -5.97
CA LYS A 52 -16.89 -11.08 -5.17
C LYS A 52 -18.03 -10.22 -4.61
N VAL A 53 -17.77 -8.96 -4.30
CA VAL A 53 -18.81 -8.02 -3.87
C VAL A 53 -19.71 -7.69 -5.06
N ILE A 54 -19.15 -7.40 -6.23
CA ILE A 54 -19.91 -7.04 -7.43
C ILE A 54 -20.72 -8.22 -7.98
N LEU A 55 -20.15 -9.43 -7.98
CA LEU A 55 -20.84 -10.65 -8.40
C LEU A 55 -22.08 -10.97 -7.56
N ARG A 56 -22.17 -10.48 -6.32
CA ARG A 56 -23.39 -10.60 -5.50
C ARG A 56 -24.53 -9.71 -6.04
N TRP A 57 -24.21 -8.62 -6.72
CA TRP A 57 -25.18 -7.65 -7.23
C TRP A 57 -25.44 -7.82 -8.73
N VAL A 58 -24.48 -8.37 -9.49
CA VAL A 58 -24.54 -8.48 -10.96
C VAL A 58 -24.15 -9.89 -11.42
N LYS A 59 -25.02 -10.56 -12.19
CA LYS A 59 -24.79 -11.91 -12.75
C LYS A 59 -24.10 -11.85 -14.12
N VAL A 60 -22.81 -11.53 -14.14
CA VAL A 60 -21.97 -11.42 -15.35
C VAL A 60 -20.78 -12.40 -15.25
N PRO A 61 -20.24 -12.94 -16.35
CA PRO A 61 -19.07 -13.81 -16.30
C PRO A 61 -17.88 -13.11 -15.62
N ARG A 62 -17.28 -13.83 -14.67
CA ARG A 62 -16.14 -13.40 -13.86
C ARG A 62 -15.04 -12.66 -14.63
N LYS A 63 -14.61 -13.21 -15.77
CA LYS A 63 -13.52 -12.63 -16.57
C LYS A 63 -13.84 -11.22 -17.08
N LEU A 64 -15.09 -10.94 -17.46
CA LEU A 64 -15.48 -9.60 -17.92
C LEU A 64 -15.46 -8.60 -16.76
N ILE A 65 -15.91 -9.01 -15.57
CA ILE A 65 -15.89 -8.14 -14.38
C ILE A 65 -14.46 -7.75 -14.02
N VAL A 66 -13.52 -8.71 -14.05
CA VAL A 66 -12.10 -8.44 -13.79
C VAL A 66 -11.55 -7.44 -14.81
N ILE A 67 -11.77 -7.62 -16.11
CA ILE A 67 -11.29 -6.69 -17.15
C ILE A 67 -11.85 -5.28 -16.93
N VAL A 68 -13.16 -5.15 -16.71
CA VAL A 68 -13.82 -3.86 -16.49
C VAL A 68 -13.28 -3.18 -15.23
N LEU A 69 -13.07 -3.92 -14.14
CA LEU A 69 -12.50 -3.39 -12.90
C LEU A 69 -11.09 -2.84 -13.12
N TYR A 70 -10.22 -3.55 -13.84
CA TYR A 70 -8.87 -3.07 -14.12
C TYR A 70 -8.89 -1.82 -15.02
N ILE A 71 -9.78 -1.75 -16.02
CA ILE A 71 -9.95 -0.54 -16.84
C ILE A 71 -10.37 0.65 -15.96
N LEU A 72 -11.34 0.45 -15.07
CA LEU A 72 -11.81 1.49 -14.15
C LEU A 72 -10.67 1.96 -13.23
N ILE A 73 -9.89 1.03 -12.68
CA ILE A 73 -8.72 1.36 -11.86
C ILE A 73 -7.69 2.18 -12.63
N VAL A 74 -7.36 1.78 -13.87
CA VAL A 74 -6.39 2.52 -14.70
C VAL A 74 -6.87 3.94 -14.97
N ILE A 75 -8.16 4.11 -15.28
CA ILE A 75 -8.78 5.44 -15.47
C ILE A 75 -8.71 6.25 -14.17
N PHE A 76 -9.12 5.66 -13.05
CA PHE A 76 -9.09 6.30 -11.74
C PHE A 76 -7.67 6.77 -11.39
N LEU A 77 -6.67 5.92 -11.59
CA LEU A 77 -5.28 6.24 -11.33
C LEU A 77 -4.75 7.33 -12.27
N TYR A 78 -5.10 7.29 -13.56
CA TYR A 78 -4.73 8.34 -14.51
C TYR A 78 -5.23 9.71 -14.03
N PHE A 79 -6.51 9.81 -13.64
CA PHE A 79 -7.06 11.04 -13.06
C PHE A 79 -6.40 11.41 -11.72
N ALA A 80 -6.14 10.42 -10.86
CA ALA A 80 -5.51 10.63 -9.56
C ALA A 80 -4.10 11.25 -9.71
N PHE A 81 -3.27 10.71 -10.61
CA PHE A 81 -1.90 11.19 -10.82
C PHE A 81 -1.85 12.52 -11.58
N THR A 82 -2.66 12.70 -12.63
CA THR A 82 -2.55 13.88 -13.51
C THR A 82 -3.29 15.10 -12.98
N HIS A 83 -4.43 14.92 -12.31
CA HIS A 83 -5.26 16.04 -11.85
C HIS A 83 -5.23 16.19 -10.34
N TYR A 84 -5.43 15.12 -9.56
CA TYR A 84 -5.53 15.23 -8.10
C TYR A 84 -4.17 15.52 -7.44
N LEU A 85 -3.13 14.80 -7.82
CA LEU A 85 -1.78 14.93 -7.24
C LEU A 85 -1.23 16.36 -7.31
N PRO A 86 -1.22 17.06 -8.47
CA PRO A 86 -0.70 18.43 -8.53
C PRO A 86 -1.54 19.42 -7.70
N ILE A 87 -2.86 19.22 -7.61
CA ILE A 87 -3.73 20.06 -6.77
C ILE A 87 -3.34 19.92 -5.30
N ILE A 88 -3.07 18.69 -4.83
CA ILE A 88 -2.63 18.43 -3.45
C ILE A 88 -1.27 19.08 -3.19
N ILE A 89 -0.29 18.95 -4.10
CA ILE A 89 1.02 19.60 -3.95
C ILE A 89 0.85 21.12 -3.84
N GLY A 90 0.05 21.73 -4.72
CA GLY A 90 -0.23 23.16 -4.70
C GLY A 90 -0.87 23.62 -3.39
N GLN A 91 -1.82 22.85 -2.86
CA GLN A 91 -2.46 23.14 -1.58
C GLN A 91 -1.47 23.02 -0.42
N ILE A 92 -0.65 21.96 -0.36
CA ILE A 92 0.40 21.79 0.66
C ILE A 92 1.37 22.99 0.65
N VAL A 93 1.83 23.40 -0.53
CA VAL A 93 2.72 24.57 -0.68
C VAL A 93 2.02 25.86 -0.25
N SER A 94 0.76 26.04 -0.59
CA SER A 94 -0.01 27.23 -0.19
C SER A 94 -0.19 27.31 1.32
N THR A 95 -0.52 26.20 1.98
CA THR A 95 -0.65 26.13 3.45
C THR A 95 0.68 26.44 4.11
N PHE A 96 1.77 25.86 3.58
CA PHE A 96 3.11 26.12 4.05
C PHE A 96 3.50 27.60 3.94
N ASN A 97 3.25 28.21 2.79
CA ASN A 97 3.53 29.63 2.58
C ASN A 97 2.70 30.51 3.53
N GLY A 98 1.45 30.12 3.84
CA GLY A 98 0.62 30.76 4.85
C GLY A 98 1.25 30.71 6.25
N VAL A 99 1.73 29.54 6.67
CA VAL A 99 2.43 29.36 7.94
C VAL A 99 3.73 30.18 7.98
N MET A 100 4.51 30.18 6.90
CA MET A 100 5.75 30.97 6.82
C MET A 100 5.48 32.49 6.82
N LYS A 101 4.38 32.94 6.22
CA LYS A 101 3.97 34.35 6.23
C LYS A 101 3.55 34.80 7.64
N PHE A 102 2.78 33.96 8.34
CA PHE A 102 2.43 34.19 9.76
C PHE A 102 3.68 34.19 10.65
N TYR A 103 4.62 33.27 10.38
CA TYR A 103 5.86 33.21 11.12
C TYR A 103 6.70 34.48 10.94
N ASN A 104 6.87 34.95 9.70
CA ASN A 104 7.77 36.07 9.41
C ASN A 104 7.17 37.44 9.77
N ASN A 105 5.84 37.54 9.85
CA ASN A 105 5.15 38.77 10.24
C ASN A 105 4.03 38.44 11.25
N PRO A 106 4.37 38.07 12.49
CA PRO A 106 3.38 37.89 13.53
C PRO A 106 2.68 39.24 13.71
N GLY A 107 1.36 39.23 13.66
CA GLY A 107 0.56 40.46 13.73
C GLY A 107 0.87 41.31 14.98
N ASN A 108 0.15 42.42 15.14
CA ASN A 108 0.51 43.43 16.13
C ASN A 108 0.22 43.07 17.60
N ASN A 109 0.07 41.78 17.93
CA ASN A 109 -0.32 41.29 19.25
C ASN A 109 0.92 40.82 20.03
N ASP A 110 1.17 41.42 21.20
CA ASP A 110 2.41 41.21 21.96
C ASP A 110 2.57 39.78 22.46
N PHE A 111 1.46 39.09 22.75
CA PHE A 111 1.47 37.66 23.09
C PHE A 111 1.98 36.79 21.92
N ILE A 112 1.57 37.10 20.69
CA ILE A 112 2.02 36.36 19.50
C ILE A 112 3.50 36.65 19.24
N LYS A 113 3.95 37.90 19.40
CA LYS A 113 5.36 38.26 19.28
C LYS A 113 6.23 37.54 20.32
N TYR A 114 5.77 37.42 21.57
CA TYR A 114 6.47 36.68 22.61
C TYR A 114 6.58 35.18 22.29
N VAL A 115 5.46 34.52 21.95
CA VAL A 115 5.48 33.10 21.55
C VAL A 115 6.38 32.90 20.33
N MET A 116 6.29 33.78 19.32
CA MET A 116 7.12 33.70 18.12
C MET A 116 8.59 33.95 18.39
N SER A 117 8.95 34.80 19.36
CA SER A 117 10.35 35.03 19.75
C SER A 117 11.02 33.76 20.29
N LEU A 118 10.27 32.85 20.92
CA LEU A 118 10.76 31.53 21.37
C LEU A 118 11.02 30.56 20.20
N PHE A 119 10.29 30.73 19.09
CA PHE A 119 10.44 29.92 17.88
C PHE A 119 11.28 30.60 16.79
N ASN A 120 11.80 31.81 17.03
CA ASN A 120 12.50 32.65 16.04
C ASN A 120 13.89 32.13 15.63
N ASP A 121 14.22 30.91 16.02
CA ASP A 121 15.48 30.27 15.65
C ASP A 121 15.46 29.88 14.17
N SER A 122 16.52 30.29 13.46
CA SER A 122 16.84 29.87 12.09
C SER A 122 16.73 28.36 11.87
N ASN A 123 16.97 27.56 12.91
CA ASN A 123 16.82 26.11 12.90
C ASN A 123 15.37 25.68 12.63
N VAL A 124 14.37 26.31 13.25
CA VAL A 124 12.94 25.95 13.11
C VAL A 124 12.49 26.14 11.66
N LYS A 125 12.85 27.26 11.02
CA LYS A 125 12.57 27.50 9.59
C LYS A 125 13.24 26.45 8.70
N ALA A 126 14.48 26.09 9.01
CA ALA A 126 15.22 25.09 8.24
C ALA A 126 14.57 23.70 8.32
N TYR A 127 14.11 23.28 9.50
CA TYR A 127 13.37 22.02 9.68
C TYR A 127 12.03 22.03 8.92
N ILE A 128 11.26 23.12 9.03
CA ILE A 128 9.97 23.29 8.36
C ILE A 128 10.16 23.21 6.83
N ASN A 129 11.11 23.95 6.25
CA ASN A 129 11.44 23.90 4.82
C ASN A 129 11.95 22.52 4.37
N SER A 130 12.77 21.87 5.19
CA SER A 130 13.30 20.54 4.88
C SER A 130 12.20 19.48 4.88
N GLY A 131 11.25 19.58 5.82
CA GLY A 131 10.06 18.73 5.86
C GLY A 131 9.19 18.91 4.62
N LEU A 132 8.96 20.15 4.18
CA LEU A 132 8.22 20.42 2.94
C LEU A 132 8.94 19.84 1.71
N LYS A 133 10.25 20.07 1.59
CA LYS A 133 11.06 19.51 0.49
C LYS A 133 11.04 17.99 0.48
N PHE A 134 11.11 17.35 1.65
CA PHE A 134 11.00 15.89 1.77
C PHE A 134 9.63 15.38 1.30
N ILE A 135 8.53 16.01 1.74
CA ILE A 135 7.16 15.63 1.35
C ILE A 135 6.96 15.82 -0.16
N ILE A 136 7.30 16.99 -0.70
CA ILE A 136 7.17 17.28 -2.13
C ILE A 136 8.07 16.35 -2.96
N GLY A 137 9.32 16.15 -2.53
CA GLY A 137 10.25 15.25 -3.20
C GLY A 137 9.75 13.81 -3.21
N SER A 138 9.13 13.35 -2.13
CA SER A 138 8.53 12.00 -2.04
C SER A 138 7.28 11.88 -2.90
N LEU A 139 6.39 12.89 -2.89
CA LEU A 139 5.18 12.91 -3.70
C LEU A 139 5.48 13.03 -5.21
N SER A 140 6.48 13.84 -5.57
CA SER A 140 6.93 14.00 -6.96
C SER A 140 7.73 12.77 -7.42
N GLY A 141 8.49 12.16 -6.51
CA GLY A 141 9.23 10.91 -6.73
C GLY A 141 8.35 9.69 -6.93
N ILE A 142 7.05 9.75 -6.60
CA ILE A 142 6.11 8.65 -6.85
C ILE A 142 6.05 8.25 -8.34
N GLY A 143 6.39 9.18 -9.25
CA GLY A 143 6.51 8.91 -10.67
C GLY A 143 7.58 7.86 -11.02
N SER A 144 8.68 7.79 -10.27
CA SER A 144 9.72 6.76 -10.49
C SER A 144 9.27 5.37 -10.04
N ILE A 145 8.43 5.30 -8.99
CA ILE A 145 7.74 4.08 -8.56
C ILE A 145 6.64 3.68 -9.56
N GLY A 146 6.19 4.61 -10.41
CA GLY A 146 5.15 4.42 -11.41
C GLY A 146 5.38 3.25 -12.36
N ILE A 147 6.64 2.95 -12.72
CA ILE A 147 6.95 1.81 -13.60
C ILE A 147 6.67 0.48 -12.89
N SER A 148 7.21 0.29 -11.68
CA SER A 148 6.92 -0.89 -10.86
C SER A 148 5.42 -1.00 -10.58
N PHE A 149 4.76 0.14 -10.38
CA PHE A 149 3.32 0.21 -10.14
C PHE A 149 2.49 -0.27 -11.34
N PHE A 150 2.80 0.26 -12.52
CA PHE A 150 2.18 -0.15 -13.77
C PHE A 150 2.44 -1.63 -14.09
N MET A 151 3.68 -2.09 -13.87
CA MET A 151 4.05 -3.49 -14.10
C MET A 151 3.27 -4.43 -13.17
N ALA A 152 3.10 -4.07 -11.90
CA ALA A 152 2.31 -4.85 -10.96
C ALA A 152 0.80 -4.81 -11.28
N LEU A 153 0.28 -3.73 -11.86
CA LEU A 153 -1.10 -3.70 -12.38
C LEU A 153 -1.28 -4.71 -13.51
N ILE A 154 -0.36 -4.75 -14.48
CA ILE A 154 -0.40 -5.73 -15.58
C ILE A 154 -0.29 -7.16 -15.03
N LEU A 155 0.68 -7.41 -14.14
CA LEU A 155 0.90 -8.75 -13.59
C LEU A 155 -0.29 -9.22 -12.75
N SER A 156 -0.88 -8.34 -11.95
CA SER A 156 -2.08 -8.66 -11.15
C SER A 156 -3.31 -8.91 -12.04
N LEU A 157 -3.44 -8.21 -13.17
CA LEU A 157 -4.47 -8.50 -14.18
C LEU A 157 -4.32 -9.92 -14.72
N PHE A 158 -3.12 -10.29 -15.20
CA PHE A 158 -2.87 -11.64 -15.71
C PHE A 158 -3.13 -12.70 -14.63
N PHE A 159 -2.64 -12.48 -13.41
CA PHE A 159 -2.84 -13.41 -12.30
C PHE A 159 -4.33 -13.57 -11.94
N SER A 160 -5.09 -12.48 -11.93
CA SER A 160 -6.52 -12.49 -11.62
C SER A 160 -7.34 -13.21 -12.72
N LEU A 161 -7.00 -13.00 -14.00
CA LEU A 161 -7.64 -13.66 -15.14
C LEU A 161 -7.33 -15.16 -15.23
N GLU A 162 -6.09 -15.56 -14.93
CA GLU A 162 -5.63 -16.95 -15.01
C GLU A 162 -5.73 -17.71 -13.67
N GLN A 163 -6.38 -17.14 -12.65
CA GLN A 163 -6.40 -17.70 -11.30
C GLN A 163 -6.75 -19.20 -11.24
N GLU A 164 -7.76 -19.66 -12.00
CA GLU A 164 -8.16 -21.07 -12.02
C GLU A 164 -7.05 -21.99 -12.57
N ARG A 165 -6.36 -21.53 -13.62
CA ARG A 165 -5.23 -22.25 -14.25
C ARG A 165 -4.04 -22.30 -13.30
N VAL A 166 -3.72 -21.18 -12.65
CA VAL A 166 -2.63 -21.09 -11.68
C VAL A 166 -2.87 -22.05 -10.51
N VAL A 167 -4.08 -22.09 -9.95
CA VAL A 167 -4.44 -23.00 -8.86
C VAL A 167 -4.29 -24.46 -9.29
N HIS A 168 -4.80 -24.83 -10.47
CA HIS A 168 -4.69 -26.20 -10.99
C HIS A 168 -3.24 -26.61 -11.29
N PHE A 169 -2.41 -25.68 -11.76
CA PHE A 169 -0.99 -25.90 -11.97
C PHE A 169 -0.26 -26.09 -10.62
N SER A 170 -0.50 -25.20 -9.66
CA SER A 170 0.08 -25.27 -8.32
C SER A 170 -0.31 -26.56 -7.57
N SER A 171 -1.54 -27.05 -7.73
CA SER A 171 -1.97 -28.29 -7.07
C SER A 171 -1.20 -29.53 -7.53
N LYS A 172 -0.67 -29.54 -8.76
CA LYS A 172 0.16 -30.66 -9.26
C LYS A 172 1.51 -30.78 -8.56
N PHE A 173 2.02 -29.68 -7.98
CA PHE A 173 3.26 -29.72 -7.20
C PHE A 173 3.08 -30.35 -5.83
N LEU A 174 1.87 -30.26 -5.24
CA LEU A 174 1.55 -30.90 -3.96
C LEU A 174 1.66 -32.44 -4.03
N THR A 175 1.45 -33.03 -5.20
CA THR A 175 1.51 -34.47 -5.45
C THR A 175 2.85 -34.93 -6.03
N SER A 176 3.79 -34.02 -6.27
CA SER A 176 5.11 -34.31 -6.88
C SER A 176 6.16 -34.71 -5.84
N LYS A 177 7.37 -35.10 -6.30
CA LYS A 177 8.54 -35.41 -5.44
C LYS A 177 8.92 -34.26 -4.50
N ILE A 178 8.61 -33.01 -4.87
CA ILE A 178 8.81 -31.81 -4.04
C ILE A 178 7.59 -31.44 -3.17
N GLY A 179 6.57 -32.30 -3.11
CA GLY A 179 5.32 -32.09 -2.41
C GLY A 179 5.45 -31.69 -0.93
N PRO A 180 6.37 -32.27 -0.13
CA PRO A 180 6.59 -31.85 1.25
C PRO A 180 7.00 -30.37 1.38
N VAL A 181 7.89 -29.89 0.52
CA VAL A 181 8.34 -28.48 0.51
C VAL A 181 7.19 -27.56 0.09
N PHE A 182 6.49 -27.91 -0.99
CA PHE A 182 5.39 -27.11 -1.51
C PHE A 182 4.21 -27.03 -0.52
N ARG A 183 3.98 -28.08 0.28
CA ARG A 183 2.95 -28.11 1.32
C ARG A 183 3.25 -27.13 2.46
N GLU A 184 4.51 -27.05 2.89
CA GLU A 184 4.94 -26.06 3.89
C GLU A 184 4.83 -24.63 3.34
N ILE A 185 5.30 -24.38 2.11
CA ILE A 185 5.14 -23.06 1.45
C ILE A 185 3.66 -22.68 1.33
N ALA A 186 2.79 -23.62 0.93
CA ALA A 186 1.36 -23.38 0.84
C ALA A 186 0.72 -23.10 2.22
N TYR A 187 1.21 -23.76 3.28
CA TYR A 187 0.77 -23.49 4.65
C TYR A 187 1.16 -22.07 5.08
N PHE A 188 2.42 -21.65 4.86
CA PHE A 188 2.87 -20.28 5.14
C PHE A 188 2.12 -19.25 4.30
N GLY A 189 1.97 -19.48 3.00
CA GLY A 189 1.23 -18.60 2.10
C GLY A 189 -0.23 -18.46 2.53
N LYS A 190 -0.92 -19.55 2.86
CA LYS A 190 -2.31 -19.50 3.34
C LYS A 190 -2.44 -18.71 4.64
N LYS A 191 -1.51 -18.91 5.59
CA LYS A 191 -1.50 -18.16 6.85
C LYS A 191 -1.17 -16.69 6.62
N PHE A 192 -0.19 -16.38 5.78
CA PHE A 192 0.19 -15.03 5.37
C PHE A 192 -1.01 -14.30 4.75
N VAL A 193 -1.62 -14.86 3.71
CA VAL A 193 -2.78 -14.24 3.03
C VAL A 193 -3.98 -14.13 3.98
N GLY A 194 -4.20 -15.09 4.87
CA GLY A 194 -5.25 -15.02 5.88
C GLY A 194 -5.06 -13.86 6.85
N THR A 195 -3.87 -13.74 7.45
CA THR A 195 -3.56 -12.67 8.42
C THR A 195 -3.44 -11.32 7.72
N PHE A 196 -2.60 -11.19 6.69
CA PHE A 196 -2.41 -9.93 5.97
C PHE A 196 -3.69 -9.48 5.28
N GLY A 197 -4.46 -10.41 4.70
CA GLY A 197 -5.70 -10.06 4.01
C GLY A 197 -6.76 -9.45 4.92
N VAL A 198 -6.91 -9.99 6.14
CA VAL A 198 -7.82 -9.41 7.14
C VAL A 198 -7.32 -8.04 7.61
N VAL A 199 -6.01 -7.89 7.83
CA VAL A 199 -5.40 -6.60 8.20
C VAL A 199 -5.60 -5.57 7.10
N LEU A 200 -5.35 -5.91 5.83
CA LEU A 200 -5.57 -5.01 4.70
C LEU A 200 -7.04 -4.58 4.60
N GLU A 201 -7.99 -5.51 4.73
CA GLU A 201 -9.42 -5.18 4.70
C GLU A 201 -9.81 -4.23 5.85
N ALA A 202 -9.37 -4.53 7.07
CA ALA A 202 -9.63 -3.68 8.23
C ALA A 202 -9.01 -2.29 8.04
N GLN A 203 -7.76 -2.22 7.57
CA GLN A 203 -7.05 -0.96 7.35
C GLN A 203 -7.76 -0.09 6.32
N PHE A 204 -8.16 -0.66 5.18
CA PHE A 204 -8.90 0.07 4.16
C PHE A 204 -10.24 0.59 4.69
N LEU A 205 -10.97 -0.22 5.47
CA LEU A 205 -12.24 0.20 6.06
C LEU A 205 -12.03 1.34 7.06
N ILE A 206 -11.05 1.22 7.96
CA ILE A 206 -10.71 2.25 8.95
C ILE A 206 -10.28 3.55 8.27
N ALA A 207 -9.43 3.47 7.24
CA ALA A 207 -8.99 4.63 6.48
C ALA A 207 -10.16 5.39 5.85
N ILE A 208 -11.09 4.67 5.24
CA ILE A 208 -12.29 5.25 4.62
C ILE A 208 -13.17 5.90 5.69
N VAL A 209 -13.47 5.20 6.78
CA VAL A 209 -14.34 5.72 7.85
C VAL A 209 -13.73 6.97 8.48
N ASN A 210 -12.45 6.95 8.83
CA ASN A 210 -11.76 8.11 9.40
C ASN A 210 -11.73 9.28 8.43
N THR A 211 -11.46 9.02 7.15
CA THR A 211 -11.47 10.07 6.12
C THR A 211 -12.84 10.70 5.97
N VAL A 212 -13.90 9.89 5.94
CA VAL A 212 -15.28 10.37 5.80
C VAL A 212 -15.67 11.23 7.01
N LEU A 213 -15.43 10.73 8.23
CA LEU A 213 -15.72 11.46 9.46
C LEU A 213 -14.96 12.78 9.53
N THR A 214 -13.66 12.76 9.23
CA THR A 214 -12.85 13.98 9.22
C THR A 214 -13.27 14.94 8.12
N THR A 215 -13.61 14.44 6.93
CA THR A 215 -14.10 15.29 5.83
C THR A 215 -15.38 16.01 6.23
N ILE A 216 -16.34 15.31 6.84
CA ILE A 216 -17.59 15.90 7.32
C ILE A 216 -17.31 16.97 8.39
N ALA A 217 -16.44 16.66 9.37
CA ALA A 217 -16.07 17.62 10.40
C ALA A 217 -15.41 18.89 9.82
N LEU A 218 -14.50 18.73 8.86
CA LEU A 218 -13.82 19.86 8.22
C LEU A 218 -14.76 20.72 7.39
N ILE A 219 -15.73 20.12 6.70
CA ILE A 219 -16.79 20.85 5.99
C ILE A 219 -17.65 21.61 6.98
N ALA A 220 -18.06 20.99 8.09
CA ALA A 220 -18.87 21.63 9.13
C ALA A 220 -18.14 22.81 9.80
N MET A 221 -16.81 22.74 9.91
CA MET A 221 -15.96 23.82 10.41
C MET A 221 -15.67 24.92 9.37
N GLY A 222 -16.11 24.77 8.11
CA GLY A 222 -15.85 25.72 7.03
C GLY A 222 -14.38 25.80 6.61
N PHE A 223 -13.61 24.72 6.77
CA PHE A 223 -12.19 24.75 6.49
C PHE A 223 -11.91 24.84 4.97
N PRO A 224 -11.09 25.77 4.47
CA PRO A 224 -10.94 26.00 3.03
C PRO A 224 -10.20 24.87 2.28
N GLN A 225 -9.40 24.06 2.98
CA GLN A 225 -8.51 23.05 2.40
C GLN A 225 -8.96 21.61 2.71
N VAL A 226 -10.28 21.37 2.76
CA VAL A 226 -10.86 20.05 3.10
C VAL A 226 -10.21 18.93 2.29
N LEU A 227 -10.00 19.13 0.98
CA LEU A 227 -9.48 18.11 0.07
C LEU A 227 -8.07 17.62 0.46
N THR A 228 -7.15 18.53 0.80
CA THR A 228 -5.79 18.14 1.18
C THR A 228 -5.77 17.42 2.53
N LEU A 229 -6.51 17.94 3.50
CA LEU A 229 -6.57 17.34 4.83
C LEU A 229 -7.25 15.97 4.82
N SER A 230 -8.36 15.82 4.10
CA SER A 230 -9.03 14.53 3.96
C SER A 230 -8.14 13.52 3.24
N THR A 231 -7.43 13.94 2.17
CA THR A 231 -6.49 13.07 1.47
C THR A 231 -5.30 12.69 2.36
N MET A 232 -4.80 13.60 3.18
CA MET A 232 -3.71 13.31 4.13
C MET A 232 -4.17 12.29 5.18
N VAL A 233 -5.36 12.46 5.75
CA VAL A 233 -5.96 11.51 6.70
C VAL A 233 -6.16 10.14 6.04
N PHE A 234 -6.62 10.12 4.80
CA PHE A 234 -6.77 8.88 4.04
C PHE A 234 -5.43 8.16 3.81
N LEU A 235 -4.42 8.89 3.32
CA LEU A 235 -3.10 8.32 3.04
C LEU A 235 -2.41 7.83 4.30
N LEU A 236 -2.44 8.62 5.39
CA LEU A 236 -1.92 8.20 6.69
C LEU A 236 -2.70 7.01 7.25
N GLY A 237 -4.02 6.99 7.04
CA GLY A 237 -4.88 5.87 7.40
C GLY A 237 -4.65 4.62 6.56
N LEU A 238 -3.98 4.70 5.41
CA LEU A 238 -3.68 3.55 4.56
C LEU A 238 -2.43 2.78 5.03
N PHE A 239 -1.48 3.48 5.70
CA PHE A 239 -0.34 2.84 6.33
C PHE A 239 -0.78 2.12 7.61
N PRO A 240 -0.59 0.79 7.71
CA PRO A 240 -0.93 0.07 8.92
C PRO A 240 -0.06 0.57 10.08
N LEU A 241 -0.70 1.08 11.14
CA LEU A 241 -0.01 1.25 12.41
C LEU A 241 0.38 -0.15 12.87
N PRO A 242 1.66 -0.41 13.18
CA PRO A 242 2.02 -1.65 13.86
C PRO A 242 1.35 -1.60 15.24
N VAL A 243 0.21 -2.28 15.37
CA VAL A 243 -0.45 -2.57 16.64
C VAL A 243 0.19 -3.81 17.25
#